data_AF-A8V3X5-F1
#
_entry.id   AF-A8V3X5-F1
#
_cell.length_a   1.000
_cell.length_b   1.000
_cell.length_c   1.000
_cell.angle_alpha   90.00
_cell.angle_beta   90.00
_cell.angle_gamma   90.00
#
_symmetry.space_group_name_H-M   'P 1'
#
loop_
_entity.id
_entity.type
_entity.pdbx_description
1 polymer ?
#
loop_
_entity_poly.entity_id
_entity_poly.type
_entity_poly.pdbx_seq_one_letter_code
_entity_poly.pdbx_strand_id
1 'polypeptide(L)'
;MTEKEKFKFKLKEIFQFPYEDLDFGIYKVYKYKRHFVEDFIENKIDEIIEKQFKELSSINLKEIEEEFEEIKKEAEKNFGKDNLNNIELLKNFPLGRKYLELKEKYEKAKKESKLSQETINNIYSHL
;
A
#
# COMPACT_ATOMS: atom_id res chain seq x y z
N MET A 1 -12.73 16.45 -0.73
CA MET A 1 -11.37 16.48 -1.26
C MET A 1 -10.47 15.71 -0.31
N THR A 2 -9.88 14.60 -0.75
CA THR A 2 -8.93 13.78 0.02
C THR A 2 -7.64 14.54 0.28
N GLU A 3 -6.81 14.13 1.26
CA GLU A 3 -5.50 14.76 1.50
C GLU A 3 -4.59 14.69 0.26
N LYS A 4 -4.64 13.57 -0.46
CA LYS A 4 -3.98 13.42 -1.76
C LYS A 4 -4.43 14.48 -2.78
N GLU A 5 -5.73 14.69 -2.92
CA GLU A 5 -6.27 15.70 -3.84
C GLU A 5 -5.84 17.11 -3.41
N LYS A 6 -5.87 17.41 -2.11
CA LYS A 6 -5.39 18.71 -1.58
C LYS A 6 -3.91 18.93 -1.88
N PHE A 7 -3.08 17.91 -1.70
CA PHE A 7 -1.65 17.97 -2.03
C PHE A 7 -1.42 18.21 -3.53
N LYS A 8 -2.09 17.44 -4.41
CA LYS A 8 -2.02 17.65 -5.86
C LYS A 8 -2.47 19.06 -6.26
N PHE A 9 -3.51 19.58 -5.61
CA PHE A 9 -3.98 20.95 -5.84
C PHE A 9 -2.95 22.00 -5.42
N LYS A 10 -2.36 21.89 -4.22
CA LYS A 10 -1.28 22.78 -3.79
C LYS A 10 -0.09 22.77 -4.76
N LEU A 11 0.30 21.59 -5.26
CA LEU A 11 1.36 21.49 -6.27
C LEU A 11 1.00 22.26 -7.53
N LYS A 12 -0.23 22.13 -8.04
CA LYS A 12 -0.71 22.91 -9.17
C LYS A 12 -0.69 24.41 -8.91
N GLU A 13 -1.00 24.86 -7.68
CA GLU A 13 -0.86 26.26 -7.29
C GLU A 13 0.59 26.74 -7.30
N ILE A 14 1.52 25.96 -6.73
CA ILE A 14 2.96 26.27 -6.72
C ILE A 14 3.51 26.41 -8.14
N PHE A 15 3.10 25.53 -9.04
CA PHE A 15 3.48 25.57 -10.45
C PHE A 15 2.63 26.53 -11.30
N GLN A 16 1.78 27.34 -10.67
CA GLN A 16 0.94 28.37 -11.29
C GLN A 16 0.05 27.84 -12.43
N PHE A 17 -0.41 26.60 -12.32
CA PHE A 17 -1.29 25.97 -13.30
C PHE A 17 -2.53 26.81 -13.66
N PRO A 18 -3.19 27.51 -12.72
CA PRO A 18 -4.39 28.28 -12.99
C PRO A 18 -4.20 29.62 -13.71
N TYR A 19 -2.99 30.18 -13.80
CA TYR A 19 -2.77 31.61 -14.12
C TYR A 19 -1.93 31.87 -15.38
N GLU A 20 -2.18 31.16 -16.49
CA GLU A 20 -1.21 31.06 -17.59
C GLU A 20 -1.69 31.56 -18.98
N ASP A 21 -2.40 32.69 -19.01
CA ASP A 21 -2.68 33.46 -20.25
C ASP A 21 -1.46 34.26 -20.78
N LEU A 22 -0.24 33.95 -20.31
CA LEU A 22 0.99 34.68 -20.66
C LEU A 22 1.78 33.99 -21.78
N ASP A 23 1.54 34.40 -23.03
CA ASP A 23 2.19 33.86 -24.25
C ASP A 23 3.52 34.58 -24.65
N PHE A 24 4.37 34.98 -23.69
CA PHE A 24 5.61 35.72 -23.97
C PHE A 24 6.87 35.08 -23.35
N GLY A 25 8.04 35.18 -24.01
CA GLY A 25 9.35 34.84 -23.43
C GLY A 25 9.48 33.40 -22.89
N ILE A 26 10.07 33.26 -21.68
CA ILE A 26 10.33 31.96 -21.02
C ILE A 26 9.06 31.14 -20.73
N TYR A 27 7.90 31.78 -20.69
CA TYR A 27 6.60 31.14 -20.47
C TYR A 27 6.19 30.21 -21.63
N LYS A 28 6.66 30.46 -22.87
CA LYS A 28 6.47 29.51 -24.00
C LYS A 28 7.20 28.19 -23.78
N VAL A 29 8.42 28.24 -23.26
CA VAL A 29 9.22 27.04 -22.95
C VAL A 29 8.59 26.28 -21.78
N TYR A 30 8.08 27.01 -20.79
CA TYR A 30 7.38 26.44 -19.65
C TYR A 30 6.07 25.76 -20.06
N LYS A 31 5.24 26.41 -20.89
CA LYS A 31 4.02 25.85 -21.48
C LYS A 31 4.28 24.56 -22.28
N TYR A 32 5.40 24.49 -23.00
CA TYR A 32 5.80 23.27 -23.74
C TYR A 32 6.19 22.12 -22.82
N LYS A 33 6.71 22.42 -21.62
CA LYS A 33 7.07 21.41 -20.61
C LYS A 33 5.98 21.17 -19.55
N ARG A 34 4.92 21.98 -19.54
CA ARG A 34 3.80 21.91 -18.58
C ARG A 34 3.17 20.53 -18.55
N HIS A 35 2.99 19.90 -19.71
CA HIS A 35 2.43 18.56 -19.78
C HIS A 35 3.25 17.53 -18.97
N PHE A 36 4.58 17.67 -18.90
CA PHE A 36 5.41 16.80 -18.06
C PHE A 36 5.18 17.03 -16.57
N VAL A 37 4.96 18.29 -16.16
CA VAL A 37 4.65 18.62 -14.76
C VAL A 37 3.24 18.16 -14.40
N GLU A 38 2.29 18.28 -15.32
CA GLU A 38 0.92 17.81 -15.15
C GLU A 38 0.87 16.29 -15.01
N ASP A 39 1.51 15.56 -15.92
CA ASP A 39 1.66 14.10 -15.87
C ASP A 39 2.39 13.65 -14.60
N PHE A 40 3.39 14.44 -14.16
CA PHE A 40 4.07 14.16 -12.89
C PHE A 40 3.11 14.25 -11.70
N ILE A 41 2.36 15.34 -11.58
CA ILE A 41 1.43 15.59 -10.47
C ILE A 41 0.27 14.58 -10.48
N GLU A 42 -0.27 14.28 -11.67
CA GLU A 42 -1.45 13.43 -11.79
C GLU A 42 -1.14 11.94 -11.69
N ASN A 43 -0.04 11.48 -12.30
CA ASN A 43 0.23 10.06 -12.45
C ASN A 43 1.53 9.65 -11.74
N LYS A 44 2.65 10.31 -12.02
CA LYS A 44 3.97 9.79 -11.58
C LYS A 44 4.20 9.84 -10.08
N ILE A 45 3.63 10.82 -9.37
CA ILE A 45 3.74 10.86 -7.90
C ILE A 45 3.14 9.60 -7.29
N ASP A 46 1.97 9.18 -7.78
CA ASP A 46 1.31 7.97 -7.32
C ASP A 46 2.13 6.73 -7.68
N GLU A 47 2.61 6.64 -8.92
CA GLU A 47 3.44 5.51 -9.36
C GLU A 47 4.73 5.38 -8.53
N ILE A 48 5.40 6.49 -8.21
CA ILE A 48 6.64 6.49 -7.42
C ILE A 48 6.35 6.06 -5.99
N ILE A 49 5.32 6.63 -5.35
CA ILE A 49 4.93 6.27 -3.99
C ILE A 49 4.50 4.80 -3.94
N GLU A 50 3.62 4.38 -4.85
CA GLU A 50 3.22 2.99 -4.93
C GLU A 50 4.43 2.08 -5.15
N LYS A 51 5.31 2.36 -6.11
CA LYS A 51 6.48 1.51 -6.37
C LYS A 51 7.37 1.36 -5.13
N GLN A 52 7.70 2.47 -4.46
CA GLN A 52 8.56 2.47 -3.27
C GLN A 52 7.93 1.71 -2.09
N PHE A 53 6.60 1.75 -1.94
CA PHE A 53 5.90 1.11 -0.82
C PHE A 53 5.33 -0.28 -1.16
N LYS A 54 5.16 -0.63 -2.44
CA LYS A 54 4.66 -1.92 -2.95
C LYS A 54 5.74 -2.99 -2.96
N GLU A 55 6.98 -2.62 -3.28
CA GLU A 55 8.16 -3.49 -3.12
C GLU A 55 8.34 -3.94 -1.66
N LEU A 56 7.84 -3.16 -0.69
CA LEU A 56 7.96 -3.45 0.74
C LEU A 56 6.84 -4.33 1.31
N SER A 57 5.66 -4.44 0.67
CA SER A 57 4.45 -4.91 1.39
C SER A 57 3.54 -5.88 0.63
N SER A 58 3.41 -5.77 -0.70
CA SER A 58 2.23 -6.31 -1.38
C SER A 58 2.41 -7.70 -1.98
N ILE A 59 3.64 -8.02 -2.43
CA ILE A 59 3.96 -9.32 -3.03
C ILE A 59 4.00 -10.39 -1.94
N ASN A 60 4.71 -10.09 -0.83
CA ASN A 60 4.81 -11.02 0.30
C ASN A 60 3.45 -11.27 0.99
N LEU A 61 2.57 -10.27 1.11
CA LEU A 61 1.31 -10.45 1.82
C LEU A 61 0.36 -11.43 1.10
N LYS A 62 0.22 -11.31 -0.22
CA LYS A 62 -0.69 -12.17 -0.99
C LYS A 62 -0.27 -13.64 -0.96
N GLU A 63 1.01 -13.91 -1.19
CA GLU A 63 1.55 -15.27 -1.13
C GLU A 63 1.36 -15.88 0.27
N ILE A 64 1.67 -15.12 1.32
CA ILE A 64 1.49 -15.56 2.71
C ILE A 64 0.00 -15.75 3.04
N GLU A 65 -0.90 -14.91 2.50
CA GLU A 65 -2.35 -15.03 2.71
C GLU A 65 -2.93 -16.27 2.03
N GLU A 66 -2.50 -16.57 0.80
CA GLU A 66 -2.90 -17.77 0.06
C GLU A 66 -2.45 -19.04 0.81
N GLU A 67 -1.17 -19.12 1.19
CA GLU A 67 -0.65 -20.23 1.99
C GLU A 67 -1.38 -20.37 3.34
N PHE A 68 -1.68 -19.23 3.99
CA PHE A 68 -2.38 -19.23 5.27
C PHE A 68 -3.81 -19.75 5.15
N GLU A 69 -4.56 -19.34 4.13
CA GLU A 69 -5.94 -19.80 3.93
C GLU A 69 -6.00 -21.29 3.56
N GLU A 70 -5.01 -21.82 2.82
CA GLU A 70 -4.91 -23.26 2.56
C GLU A 70 -4.69 -24.06 3.86
N ILE A 71 -3.68 -23.69 4.65
CA ILE A 71 -3.37 -24.37 5.91
C ILE A 71 -4.49 -24.20 6.93
N LYS A 72 -5.17 -23.07 6.94
CA LYS A 72 -6.34 -22.84 7.78
C LYS A 72 -7.47 -23.79 7.42
N LYS A 73 -7.80 -23.97 6.13
CA LYS A 73 -8.82 -24.94 5.70
C LYS A 73 -8.44 -26.37 6.07
N GLU A 74 -7.17 -26.74 5.94
CA GLU A 74 -6.69 -28.06 6.37
C GLU A 74 -6.80 -28.24 7.89
N ALA A 75 -6.42 -27.23 8.66
CA ALA A 75 -6.51 -27.26 10.12
C ALA A 75 -7.97 -27.30 10.59
N GLU A 76 -8.88 -26.55 9.95
CA GLU A 76 -10.32 -26.58 10.23
C GLU A 76 -10.90 -27.98 9.99
N LYS A 77 -10.49 -28.67 8.93
CA LYS A 77 -10.94 -30.05 8.63
C LYS A 77 -10.43 -31.07 9.64
N ASN A 78 -9.20 -30.93 10.13
CA ASN A 78 -8.57 -31.93 11.01
C ASN A 78 -8.90 -31.71 12.49
N PHE A 79 -8.98 -30.46 12.93
CA PHE A 79 -9.17 -30.12 14.34
C PHE A 79 -10.58 -29.60 14.65
N GLY A 80 -11.32 -29.13 13.64
CA GLY A 80 -12.56 -28.39 13.84
C GLY A 80 -12.29 -26.92 14.18
N LYS A 81 -13.19 -26.04 13.72
CA LYS A 81 -13.02 -24.58 13.82
C LYS A 81 -12.86 -24.09 15.27
N ASP A 82 -13.58 -24.69 16.22
CA ASP A 82 -13.56 -24.29 17.63
C ASP A 82 -12.22 -24.62 18.32
N ASN A 83 -11.50 -25.61 17.82
CA ASN A 83 -10.23 -26.06 18.37
C ASN A 83 -9.01 -25.30 17.82
N LEU A 84 -9.19 -24.45 16.80
CA LEU A 84 -8.10 -23.63 16.24
C LEU A 84 -7.61 -22.52 17.19
N ASN A 85 -8.40 -22.21 18.23
CA ASN A 85 -7.98 -21.30 19.29
C ASN A 85 -7.21 -22.02 20.41
N ASN A 86 -7.19 -23.35 20.42
CA ASN A 86 -6.49 -24.12 21.44
C ASN A 86 -5.02 -24.36 21.03
N ILE A 87 -4.16 -23.42 21.42
CA ILE A 87 -2.73 -23.44 21.08
C ILE A 87 -2.03 -24.69 21.62
N GLU A 88 -2.40 -25.18 22.80
CA GLU A 88 -1.79 -26.37 23.40
C GLU A 88 -2.11 -27.64 22.61
N LEU A 89 -3.37 -27.78 22.18
CA LEU A 89 -3.79 -28.86 21.29
C LEU A 89 -3.01 -28.81 19.98
N LEU A 90 -2.94 -27.63 19.34
CA LEU A 90 -2.31 -27.46 18.03
C LEU A 90 -0.79 -27.73 18.06
N LYS A 91 -0.10 -27.37 19.15
CA LYS A 91 1.33 -27.65 19.30
C LYS A 91 1.66 -29.15 19.30
N ASN A 92 0.72 -30.00 19.69
CA ASN A 92 0.92 -31.44 19.73
C ASN A 92 0.95 -32.06 18.32
N PHE A 93 0.42 -31.37 17.30
CA PHE A 93 0.35 -31.88 15.94
C PHE A 93 1.25 -31.08 14.98
N PRO A 94 1.94 -31.74 14.03
CA PRO A 94 2.74 -31.05 13.02
C PRO A 94 1.96 -30.00 12.22
N LEU A 95 0.72 -30.33 11.83
CA LEU A 95 -0.18 -29.43 11.11
C LEU A 95 -0.56 -28.19 11.95
N GLY A 96 -0.82 -28.39 13.25
CA GLY A 96 -1.17 -27.29 14.16
C GLY A 96 0.01 -26.34 14.40
N ARG A 97 1.25 -26.85 14.49
CA ARG A 97 2.45 -25.99 14.55
C ARG A 97 2.61 -25.17 13.27
N LYS A 98 2.49 -25.80 12.10
CA LYS A 98 2.57 -25.12 10.80
C LYS A 98 1.50 -24.02 10.69
N TYR A 99 0.27 -24.29 11.12
CA TYR A 99 -0.79 -23.28 11.19
C TYR A 99 -0.42 -22.10 12.10
N LEU A 100 0.10 -22.34 13.31
CA LEU A 100 0.49 -21.29 14.25
C LEU A 100 1.62 -20.41 13.70
N GLU A 101 2.64 -21.01 13.11
CA GLU A 101 3.77 -20.30 12.50
C GLU A 101 3.29 -19.41 11.33
N LEU A 102 2.44 -19.96 10.47
CA LEU A 102 1.94 -19.25 9.29
C LEU A 102 0.96 -18.13 9.68
N LYS A 103 0.15 -18.36 10.72
CA LYS A 103 -0.70 -17.33 11.33
C LYS A 103 0.13 -16.15 11.84
N GLU A 104 1.23 -16.41 12.54
CA GLU A 104 2.11 -15.35 13.04
C GLU A 104 2.77 -14.57 11.88
N LYS A 105 3.24 -15.27 10.85
CA LYS A 105 3.78 -14.63 9.63
C LYS A 105 2.74 -13.76 8.93
N TYR A 106 1.51 -14.26 8.77
CA TYR A 106 0.42 -13.49 8.17
C TYR A 106 0.08 -12.23 8.96
N GLU A 107 -0.06 -12.32 10.29
CA GLU A 107 -0.35 -11.17 11.14
C GLU A 107 0.77 -10.12 11.10
N LYS A 108 2.03 -10.55 11.07
CA LYS A 108 3.20 -9.65 10.90
C LYS A 108 3.15 -8.92 9.55
N ALA A 109 3.03 -9.67 8.45
CA ALA A 109 2.96 -9.10 7.11
C ALA A 109 1.77 -8.15 6.94
N LYS A 110 0.61 -8.50 7.52
CA LYS A 110 -0.59 -7.66 7.49
C LYS A 110 -0.39 -6.35 8.24
N LYS A 111 0.25 -6.39 9.41
CA LYS A 111 0.57 -5.20 10.20
C LYS A 111 1.55 -4.29 9.45
N GLU A 112 2.57 -4.85 8.82
CA GLU A 112 3.54 -4.11 8.00
C GLU A 112 2.87 -3.46 6.79
N SER A 113 2.00 -4.19 6.07
CA SER A 113 1.22 -3.63 4.96
C SER A 113 0.31 -2.49 5.42
N LYS A 114 -0.34 -2.61 6.59
CA LYS A 114 -1.19 -1.55 7.13
C LYS A 114 -0.37 -0.31 7.51
N LEU A 115 0.78 -0.49 8.17
CA LEU A 115 1.68 0.60 8.52
C LEU A 115 2.21 1.33 7.29
N SER A 116 2.50 0.60 6.20
CA SER A 116 2.88 1.18 4.92
C SER A 116 1.78 2.09 4.36
N GLN A 117 0.52 1.64 4.38
CA GLN A 117 -0.62 2.44 3.91
C GLN A 117 -0.85 3.68 4.79
N GLU A 118 -0.74 3.54 6.11
CA GLU A 118 -0.82 4.68 7.04
C GLU A 118 0.30 5.69 6.79
N THR A 119 1.52 5.21 6.50
CA THR A 119 2.66 6.07 6.17
C THR A 119 2.43 6.84 4.88
N ILE A 120 1.90 6.20 3.82
CA ILE A 120 1.53 6.87 2.57
C ILE A 120 0.49 7.97 2.83
N ASN A 121 -0.55 7.67 3.60
CA ASN A 121 -1.58 8.65 3.93
C ASN A 121 -1.02 9.83 4.73
N ASN A 122 -0.10 9.56 5.66
CA ASN A 122 0.58 10.58 6.44
C ASN A 122 1.49 11.47 5.58
N ILE A 123 2.15 10.92 4.55
CA ILE A 123 2.93 11.70 3.59
C ILE A 123 2.02 12.72 2.91
N TYR A 124 0.84 12.28 2.43
CA TYR A 124 -0.10 13.19 1.80
C TYR A 124 -0.68 14.25 2.75
N SER A 125 -0.86 13.94 4.04
CA SER A 125 -1.44 14.88 4.99
C SER A 125 -0.46 15.92 5.54
N HIS A 126 0.85 15.67 5.49
CA HIS A 126 1.88 16.57 6.04
C HIS A 126 2.61 17.41 4.97
N LEU A 127 2.21 17.30 3.70
CA LEU A 127 2.71 18.09 2.57
C LEU A 127 1.65 19.10 2.09
#